data_AF-A0A359E036-F1
#
_entry.id   AF-A0A359E036-F1
#
_cell.length_a   1.000
_cell.length_b   1.000
_cell.length_c   1.000
_cell.angle_alpha   90.00
_cell.angle_beta   90.00
_cell.angle_gamma   90.00
#
_symmetry.space_group_name_H-M   'P 1'
#
loop_
_entity.id
_entity.type
_entity.pdbx_description
1 polymer ?
#
loop_
_entity_poly.entity_id
_entity_poly.type
_entity_poly.pdbx_seq_one_letter_code
_entity_poly.pdbx_strand_id
1 'polypeptide(L)'
;QAGLETTSFYNYGAWVISDNWAEFQLDQPFQEEPGGTMVYSTGVSHLLSVILTKATGMSTKAFAEANLFDPLDVRVGGWDRDPQGYYMGGNNLALTPTGLLRIGQMMLNGG
;
A
#
# COMPACT_ATOMS: atom_id res chain seq x y z
N GLN A 1 2.38 9.67 -10.46
CA GLN A 1 1.35 10.14 -9.50
C GLN A 1 -0.01 10.13 -10.18
N ALA A 2 -1.12 10.02 -9.44
CA ALA A 2 -2.46 9.76 -9.99
C ALA A 2 -3.28 11.02 -10.34
N GLY A 3 -2.83 12.23 -10.00
CA GLY A 3 -3.53 13.50 -10.24
C GLY A 3 -4.55 13.87 -9.15
N LEU A 4 -4.99 12.89 -8.37
CA LEU A 4 -5.95 13.04 -7.28
C LEU A 4 -5.34 13.75 -6.08
N GLU A 5 -6.17 14.52 -5.37
CA GLU A 5 -5.82 15.11 -4.08
C GLU A 5 -5.27 14.04 -3.11
N THR A 6 -4.27 14.45 -2.35
CA THR A 6 -3.61 13.58 -1.38
C THR A 6 -4.56 13.18 -0.25
N THR A 7 -4.55 11.90 0.11
CA THR A 7 -5.15 11.37 1.35
C THR A 7 -4.09 11.12 2.42
N SER A 8 -2.98 11.86 2.33
CA SER A 8 -1.93 11.91 3.36
C SER A 8 -2.00 13.23 4.15
N PHE A 9 -1.12 13.37 5.15
CA PHE A 9 -0.98 14.60 5.93
C PHE A 9 -2.30 14.99 6.60
N TYR A 10 -2.78 16.21 6.39
CA TYR A 10 -4.02 16.74 6.97
C TYR A 10 -5.28 16.02 6.43
N ASN A 11 -5.21 15.34 5.29
CA ASN A 11 -6.32 14.59 4.71
C ASN A 11 -6.37 13.11 5.16
N TYR A 12 -5.33 12.63 5.86
CA TYR A 12 -5.23 11.22 6.26
C TYR A 12 -6.36 10.80 7.20
N GLY A 13 -6.68 11.64 8.17
CA GLY A 13 -7.72 11.35 9.18
C GLY A 13 -9.08 11.09 8.54
N ALA A 14 -9.51 11.96 7.62
CA ALA A 14 -10.79 11.82 6.93
C ALA A 14 -10.85 10.54 6.09
N TRP A 15 -9.74 10.16 5.44
CA TRP A 15 -9.65 8.94 4.66
C TRP A 15 -9.78 7.69 5.53
N VAL A 16 -8.99 7.56 6.61
CA VAL A 16 -8.96 6.32 7.40
C VAL A 16 -10.20 6.07 8.24
N ILE A 17 -10.98 7.10 8.56
CA ILE A 17 -12.27 6.94 9.24
C ILE A 17 -13.45 6.71 8.29
N SER A 18 -13.22 6.76 6.97
CA SER A 18 -14.28 6.51 6.00
C SER A 18 -14.68 5.04 5.95
N ASP A 19 -15.92 4.79 5.54
CA ASP A 19 -16.46 3.42 5.43
C ASP A 19 -15.84 2.65 4.25
N ASN A 20 -15.32 3.34 3.23
CA ASN A 20 -14.75 2.73 2.04
C ASN A 20 -13.52 3.50 1.54
N TRP A 21 -12.33 2.95 1.80
CA TRP A 21 -11.08 3.65 1.54
C TRP A 21 -10.75 3.77 0.05
N ALA A 22 -11.16 2.78 -0.76
CA ALA A 22 -10.94 2.79 -2.19
C ALA A 22 -11.83 3.83 -2.88
N GLU A 23 -13.12 3.84 -2.54
CA GLU A 23 -14.09 4.82 -3.05
C GLU A 23 -13.71 6.23 -2.62
N PHE A 24 -13.40 6.44 -1.34
CA PHE A 24 -12.97 7.75 -0.83
C PHE A 24 -11.77 8.33 -1.60
N GLN A 25 -10.77 7.49 -1.92
CA GLN A 25 -9.62 7.95 -2.69
C GLN A 25 -9.98 8.25 -4.16
N LEU A 26 -10.85 7.44 -4.78
CA LEU A 26 -11.27 7.64 -6.17
C LEU A 26 -12.17 8.87 -6.34
N ASP A 27 -12.88 9.27 -5.29
CA ASP A 27 -13.74 10.46 -5.26
C ASP A 27 -12.99 11.77 -5.02
N GLN A 28 -11.68 11.71 -4.74
CA GLN A 28 -10.89 12.93 -4.55
C GLN A 28 -10.83 13.76 -5.84
N PRO A 29 -10.86 15.11 -5.75
CA PRO A 29 -10.74 15.95 -6.92
C PRO A 29 -9.34 15.80 -7.56
N PHE A 30 -9.27 15.95 -8.88
CA PHE A 30 -8.00 16.12 -9.56
C PHE A 30 -7.43 17.51 -9.25
N GLN A 31 -6.22 17.56 -8.72
CA GLN A 31 -5.46 18.80 -8.52
C GLN A 31 -4.38 19.00 -9.59
N GLU A 32 -4.00 17.92 -10.27
CA GLU A 32 -2.97 17.89 -11.30
C GLU A 32 -3.34 16.87 -12.39
N GLU A 33 -2.76 17.03 -13.57
CA GLU A 33 -2.86 16.01 -14.61
C GLU A 33 -2.13 14.72 -14.18
N PRO A 34 -2.69 13.52 -14.46
CA PRO A 34 -1.99 12.27 -14.24
C PRO A 34 -0.62 12.26 -14.93
N GLY A 35 0.41 11.83 -14.20
CA GLY A 35 1.79 11.86 -14.71
C GLY A 35 2.50 13.22 -14.60
N GLY A 36 1.83 14.26 -14.10
CA GLY A 36 2.45 15.53 -13.72
C GLY A 36 3.34 15.44 -12.47
N THR A 37 3.43 16.56 -11.73
CA THR A 37 4.29 16.68 -10.54
C THR A 37 3.98 15.64 -9.48
N MET A 38 5.02 15.02 -8.90
CA MET A 38 4.86 13.98 -7.88
C MET A 38 4.11 14.51 -6.65
N VAL A 39 3.02 13.81 -6.30
CA VAL A 39 2.24 14.02 -5.08
C VAL A 39 2.28 12.74 -4.25
N TYR A 40 2.71 12.85 -2.99
CA TYR A 40 2.68 11.75 -2.04
C TYR A 40 1.24 11.52 -1.54
N SER A 41 0.71 10.31 -1.71
CA SER A 41 -0.65 9.96 -1.27
C SER A 41 -0.72 8.50 -0.82
N THR A 42 -1.10 8.27 0.44
CA THR A 42 -1.18 6.93 1.02
C THR A 42 -2.36 6.16 0.44
N GLY A 43 -3.50 6.82 0.20
CA GLY A 43 -4.66 6.20 -0.45
C GLY A 43 -4.38 5.79 -1.89
N VAL A 44 -3.57 6.55 -2.65
CA VAL A 44 -3.15 6.13 -3.99
C VAL A 44 -2.32 4.84 -3.94
N SER A 45 -1.38 4.72 -3.00
CA SER A 45 -0.65 3.46 -2.79
C SER A 45 -1.58 2.34 -2.30
N HIS A 46 -2.58 2.65 -1.48
CA HIS A 46 -3.59 1.69 -1.06
C HIS A 46 -4.40 1.12 -2.24
N LEU A 47 -4.73 1.93 -3.24
CA LEU A 47 -5.39 1.45 -4.47
C LEU A 47 -4.56 0.37 -5.19
N LEU A 48 -3.22 0.41 -5.12
CA LEU A 48 -2.39 -0.66 -5.68
C LEU A 48 -2.60 -2.00 -4.96
N SER A 49 -2.83 -2.00 -3.64
CA SER A 49 -3.18 -3.21 -2.89
C SER A 49 -4.52 -3.79 -3.35
N VAL A 50 -5.52 -2.92 -3.57
CA VAL A 50 -6.83 -3.31 -4.09
C VAL A 50 -6.71 -3.88 -5.51
N ILE A 51 -5.97 -3.20 -6.39
CA ILE A 51 -5.73 -3.62 -7.77
C ILE A 51 -5.00 -4.97 -7.80
N LEU A 52 -3.92 -5.12 -7.02
CA LEU A 52 -3.17 -6.37 -6.92
C LEU A 52 -4.08 -7.51 -6.46
N THR A 53 -4.90 -7.26 -5.44
CA THR A 53 -5.84 -8.27 -4.93
C THR A 53 -6.83 -8.71 -6.00
N LYS A 54 -7.43 -7.75 -6.72
CA LYS A 54 -8.39 -8.02 -7.80
C LYS A 54 -7.75 -8.71 -9.01
N ALA A 55 -6.55 -8.29 -9.41
CA ALA A 55 -5.87 -8.80 -10.59
C ALA A 55 -5.33 -10.22 -10.41
N THR A 56 -4.91 -10.57 -9.19
CA THR A 56 -4.29 -11.87 -8.89
C THR A 56 -5.27 -12.87 -8.27
N GLY A 57 -6.37 -12.41 -7.69
CA GLY A 57 -7.25 -13.24 -6.85
C GLY A 57 -6.64 -13.61 -5.50
N MET A 58 -5.43 -13.13 -5.18
CA MET A 58 -4.74 -13.33 -3.91
C MET A 58 -4.84 -12.07 -3.07
N SER A 59 -4.99 -12.18 -1.75
CA SER A 59 -4.80 -11.00 -0.89
C SER A 59 -3.37 -10.44 -1.07
N THR A 60 -3.18 -9.13 -0.95
CA THR A 60 -1.84 -8.49 -1.01
C THR A 60 -0.83 -9.16 -0.09
N LYS A 61 -1.22 -9.56 1.13
CA LYS A 61 -0.36 -10.31 2.04
C LYS A 61 0.07 -11.64 1.44
N ALA A 62 -0.86 -12.45 0.93
CA ALA A 62 -0.55 -13.74 0.33
C ALA A 62 0.33 -13.59 -0.93
N PHE A 63 0.07 -12.57 -1.75
CA PHE A 63 0.91 -12.28 -2.92
C PHE A 63 2.33 -11.89 -2.50
N ALA A 64 2.48 -11.02 -1.51
CA ALA A 64 3.77 -10.59 -1.00
C ALA A 64 4.52 -11.71 -0.28
N GLU A 65 3.83 -12.58 0.46
CA GLU A 65 4.42 -13.78 1.06
C GLU A 65 5.02 -14.69 -0.03
N ALA A 66 4.23 -15.05 -1.04
CA ALA A 66 4.69 -15.95 -2.10
C ALA A 66 5.85 -15.37 -2.94
N ASN A 67 5.85 -14.06 -3.21
CA ASN A 67 6.77 -13.45 -4.20
C ASN A 67 7.92 -12.65 -3.58
N LEU A 68 7.86 -12.30 -2.30
CA LEU A 68 8.85 -11.44 -1.65
C LEU A 68 9.30 -11.97 -0.29
N PHE A 69 8.36 -12.24 0.62
CA PHE A 69 8.74 -12.55 2.00
C PHE A 69 9.22 -13.99 2.18
N ASP A 70 8.53 -14.98 1.61
CA ASP A 70 8.94 -16.39 1.73
C ASP A 70 10.31 -16.65 1.05
N PRO A 71 10.60 -16.13 -0.16
CA PRO A 71 11.94 -16.23 -0.77
C PRO A 71 13.05 -15.62 0.08
N LEU A 72 12.73 -14.62 0.91
CA LEU A 72 13.67 -13.96 1.83
C LEU A 72 13.60 -14.55 3.25
N ASP A 73 12.80 -15.59 3.49
CA ASP A 73 12.52 -16.19 4.81
C ASP A 73 12.06 -15.12 5.85
N VAL A 74 11.33 -14.10 5.38
CA VAL A 74 10.78 -13.02 6.19
C VAL A 74 9.37 -13.39 6.64
N ARG A 75 9.06 -13.20 7.93
CA ARG A 75 7.71 -13.38 8.47
C ARG A 75 7.03 -12.03 8.69
N VAL A 76 5.80 -11.91 8.20
CA VAL A 76 4.94 -10.74 8.45
C VAL A 76 4.33 -10.86 9.85
N GLY A 77 4.64 -9.89 10.72
CA GLY A 77 4.16 -9.87 12.11
C GLY A 77 2.74 -9.34 12.25
N GLY A 78 2.33 -8.45 11.35
CA GLY A 78 1.01 -7.83 11.34
C GLY A 78 0.87 -6.93 10.11
N TRP A 79 -0.36 -6.79 9.61
CA TRP A 79 -0.65 -5.90 8.51
C TRP A 79 -2.12 -5.51 8.55
N ASP A 80 -2.38 -4.23 8.77
CA ASP A 80 -3.74 -3.70 8.89
C ASP A 80 -4.52 -3.85 7.58
N ARG A 81 -5.85 -3.87 7.73
CA ARG A 81 -6.81 -3.94 6.62
C ARG A 81 -7.75 -2.76 6.66
N ASP A 82 -8.23 -2.37 5.49
CA ASP A 82 -9.34 -1.43 5.35
C ASP A 82 -10.68 -2.10 5.77
N PRO A 83 -11.79 -1.33 5.82
CA PRO A 83 -13.10 -1.89 6.16
C PRO A 83 -13.62 -2.93 5.15
N GLN A 84 -13.08 -2.98 3.92
CA GLN A 84 -13.42 -3.97 2.89
C GLN A 84 -12.59 -5.25 3.00
N GLY A 85 -11.57 -5.27 3.87
CA GLY A 85 -10.68 -6.40 4.09
C GLY A 85 -9.42 -6.42 3.22
N TYR A 86 -9.16 -5.39 2.41
CA TYR A 86 -7.91 -5.23 1.68
C TYR A 86 -6.78 -4.81 2.61
N TYR A 87 -5.62 -5.44 2.50
CA TYR A 87 -4.44 -5.03 3.29
C TYR A 87 -3.97 -3.63 2.92
N MET A 88 -3.46 -2.89 3.89
CA MET A 88 -3.08 -1.50 3.73
C MET A 88 -1.87 -1.34 2.79
N GLY A 89 -2.07 -0.80 1.58
CA GLY A 89 -1.00 -0.70 0.57
C GLY A 89 0.03 0.41 0.76
N GLY A 90 -0.05 1.22 1.83
CA GLY A 90 0.81 2.40 2.00
C GLY A 90 1.59 2.47 3.32
N ASN A 91 1.23 1.69 4.34
CA ASN A 91 1.88 1.67 5.66
C ASN A 91 1.37 0.47 6.50
N ASN A 92 1.66 0.46 7.82
CA ASN A 92 1.19 -0.52 8.82
C ASN A 92 1.55 -1.99 8.57
N LEU A 93 2.55 -2.25 7.72
CA LEU A 93 3.22 -3.55 7.67
C LEU A 93 4.22 -3.66 8.83
N ALA A 94 4.03 -4.64 9.70
CA ALA A 94 4.95 -4.96 10.78
C ALA A 94 5.89 -6.10 10.39
N LEU A 95 7.19 -5.84 10.45
CA LEU A 95 8.26 -6.81 10.22
C LEU A 95 9.21 -6.84 11.43
N THR A 96 9.92 -7.96 11.58
CA THR A 96 11.03 -8.03 12.55
C THR A 96 12.22 -7.19 12.06
N PRO A 97 13.11 -6.72 12.97
CA PRO A 97 14.33 -6.04 12.56
C PRO A 97 15.18 -6.86 11.57
N THR A 98 15.28 -8.17 11.80
CA THR A 98 15.97 -9.08 10.87
C THR A 98 15.27 -9.17 9.51
N GLY A 99 13.93 -9.16 9.48
CA GLY A 99 13.17 -9.12 8.23
C GLY A 99 13.45 -7.86 7.42
N LEU A 100 13.48 -6.69 8.08
CA LEU A 100 13.85 -5.42 7.44
C LEU A 100 15.28 -5.44 6.89
N LEU A 101 16.23 -6.02 7.65
CA LEU A 101 17.62 -6.17 7.19
C LEU A 101 17.70 -6.99 5.90
N ARG A 102 16.93 -8.09 5.80
CA ARG A 102 16.93 -8.95 4.61
C ARG A 102 16.36 -8.25 3.39
N ILE A 103 15.30 -7.45 3.55
CA ILE A 103 14.78 -6.59 2.46
C ILE A 103 15.85 -5.59 2.03
N GLY A 104 16.52 -4.93 2.98
CA GLY A 104 17.61 -4.01 2.67
C GLY A 104 18.76 -4.68 1.91
N GLN A 105 19.16 -5.88 2.31
CA GLN A 105 20.20 -6.65 1.63
C GLN A 105 19.79 -7.08 0.22
N MET A 106 18.54 -7.49 0.01
CA MET A 106 18.01 -7.79 -1.32
C MET A 106 18.10 -6.56 -2.24
N MET A 107 17.68 -5.39 -1.75
CA MET A 107 17.77 -4.14 -2.51
C MET A 107 19.21 -3.75 -2.85
N LEU A 108 20.17 -3.94 -1.93
CA LEU A 108 21.60 -3.73 -2.19
C LEU A 108 22.17 -4.67 -3.25
N ASN A 109 21.58 -5.86 -3.39
CA ASN A 109 21.97 -6.85 -4.38
C ASN A 109 21.29 -6.65 -5.75
N GLY A 110 20.50 -5.59 -5.92
CA GLY A 110 19.91 -5.21 -7.19
C GLY A 110 18.52 -5.79 -7.46
N GLY A 111 17.87 -6.41 -6.47
CA GLY A 111 16.60 -7.10 -6.65
C GLY A 111 16.79 -8.58 -6.89
#